data_AF-A0A938RNM5-F1
#
_entry.id   AF-A0A938RNM5-F1
#
_cell.length_a   1.000
_cell.length_b   1.000
_cell.length_c   1.000
_cell.angle_alpha   90.00
_cell.angle_beta   90.00
_cell.angle_gamma   90.00
#
_symmetry.space_group_name_H-M   'P 1'
#
loop_
_entity.id
_entity.type
_entity.pdbx_description
1 polymer ?
#
loop_
_entity_poly.entity_id
_entity_poly.type
_entity_poly.pdbx_seq_one_letter_code
_entity_poly.pdbx_strand_id
1 'polypeptide(L)' 'WFGTLFIMMIQTSYLTPPMAPGIFYLRGIAPPELTTHEIFRGIVPYMLLQLLAVAIVALFPQIALWLPEKLIGWN' A
#
# COMPACT_ATOMS: atom_id res chain seq x y z
N TRP A 1 -8.67 -7.78 -11.48
CA TRP A 1 -9.01 -7.88 -10.04
C TRP A 1 -7.93 -8.59 -9.23
N PHE A 2 -7.76 -9.92 -9.34
CA PHE A 2 -6.79 -10.65 -8.49
C PHE A 2 -5.35 -10.13 -8.63
N GLY A 3 -4.87 -9.88 -9.87
CA GLY A 3 -3.56 -9.27 -10.09
C GLY A 3 -3.43 -7.87 -9.47
N THR A 4 -4.49 -7.07 -9.51
CA THR A 4 -4.56 -5.76 -8.84
C THR A 4 -4.43 -5.91 -7.33
N LEU A 5 -5.19 -6.82 -6.73
CA LEU A 5 -5.09 -7.13 -5.30
C LEU A 5 -3.68 -7.60 -4.93
N PHE A 6 -3.08 -8.46 -5.73
CA PHE A 6 -1.73 -8.96 -5.50
C PHE A 6 -0.70 -7.83 -5.48
N ILE A 7 -0.76 -6.90 -6.43
CA ILE A 7 0.11 -5.71 -6.46
C ILE A 7 -0.14 -4.81 -5.25
N MET A 8 -1.40 -4.57 -4.87
CA MET A 8 -1.72 -3.79 -3.68
C MET A 8 -1.21 -4.45 -2.39
N MET A 9 -1.26 -5.79 -2.31
CA MET A 9 -0.73 -6.56 -1.18
C MET A 9 0.79 -6.41 -1.09
N ILE A 10 1.49 -6.48 -2.24
CA ILE A 10 2.94 -6.26 -2.31
C ILE A 10 3.27 -4.85 -1.83
N GLN A 11 2.58 -3.82 -2.33
CA GLN A 11 2.77 -2.44 -1.89
C GLN A 11 2.56 -2.28 -0.38
N THR A 12 1.55 -2.93 0.18
CA THR A 12 1.28 -2.94 1.62
C THR A 12 2.44 -3.56 2.39
N SER A 13 2.98 -4.69 1.91
CA SER A 13 4.14 -5.34 2.52
C SER A 13 5.40 -4.46 2.51
N TYR A 14 5.57 -3.58 1.53
CA TYR A 14 6.67 -2.59 1.51
C TYR A 14 6.51 -1.48 2.57
N LEU A 15 5.33 -1.32 3.17
CA LEU A 15 5.01 -0.28 4.16
C LEU A 15 4.89 -0.84 5.58
N THR A 16 4.59 -2.13 5.73
CA THR A 16 4.43 -2.80 7.02
C THR A 16 5.79 -3.02 7.71
N PRO A 17 5.99 -2.53 8.95
CA PRO A 17 7.16 -2.89 9.77
C PRO A 17 7.13 -4.40 10.03
N PRO A 18 8.17 -5.23 9.74
CA PRO A 18 9.63 -5.01 9.80
C PRO A 18 10.37 -5.01 8.45
N MET A 19 9.65 -5.11 7.33
CA MET A 19 10.17 -5.27 5.96
C MET A 19 9.98 -4.00 5.11
N ALA A 20 9.89 -2.82 5.73
CA ALA A 20 9.68 -1.56 5.03
C ALA A 20 11.03 -0.90 4.69
N PRO A 21 11.67 -1.21 3.54
CA PRO A 21 12.93 -0.58 3.15
C PRO A 21 12.82 0.94 3.08
N GLY A 22 11.62 1.48 2.78
CA GLY A 22 11.37 2.92 2.79
C GLY A 22 11.58 3.56 4.18
N ILE A 23 11.25 2.86 5.27
CA ILE A 23 11.44 3.36 6.63
C ILE A 23 12.93 3.32 7.01
N PHE A 24 13.66 2.28 6.61
CA PHE A 24 15.11 2.21 6.82
C PHE A 24 15.89 3.21 5.97
N TYR A 25 15.43 3.49 4.74
CA TYR A 25 15.97 4.54 3.91
C TYR A 25 15.75 5.93 4.55
N LEU A 26 14.52 6.22 4.99
CA LEU A 26 14.21 7.46 5.70
C LEU A 26 15.03 7.60 6.98
N ARG A 27 15.27 6.51 7.72
CA ARG A 27 16.19 6.51 8.88
C ARG A 27 17.64 6.86 8.53
N GLY A 28 18.10 6.58 7.32
CA GLY A 28 19.45 6.92 6.86
C GLY A 28 19.66 8.40 6.55
N ILE A 29 18.59 9.12 6.23
CA ILE A 29 18.61 10.57 5.92
C ILE A 29 17.89 11.42 6.99
N ALA A 30 17.24 10.79 7.96
CA ALA A 30 16.49 11.48 9.01
C ALA A 30 17.44 12.17 10.00
N PRO A 31 17.05 13.36 10.51
CA PRO A 31 17.75 14.03 11.60
C PRO A 31 17.86 13.12 12.84
N PRO A 32 18.93 13.24 13.64
CA PRO A 32 19.13 12.43 14.84
C PRO A 32 18.05 12.63 15.91
N GLU A 33 17.30 13.74 15.86
CA GLU A 33 16.14 13.98 16.74
C GLU A 33 14.95 13.06 16.44
N LEU A 34 14.86 12.51 15.23
CA LEU A 34 13.69 11.76 14.75
C LEU A 34 13.80 10.29 15.15
N THR A 35 12.96 9.88 16.09
CA THR A 35 12.94 8.50 16.57
C THR A 35 12.26 7.58 15.58
N THR A 36 12.70 6.32 15.51
CA THR A 36 12.05 5.31 14.65
C THR A 36 10.55 5.17 14.96
N HIS A 37 10.17 5.38 16.23
CA HIS A 37 8.78 5.34 16.68
C HIS A 37 7.92 6.45 16.05
N GLU A 38 8.44 7.67 15.90
CA GLU A 38 7.71 8.77 15.25
C GLU A 38 7.49 8.51 13.76
N ILE A 39 8.49 7.95 13.09
CA ILE A 39 8.39 7.55 11.67
C ILE A 39 7.32 6.47 11.51
N PHE A 40 7.33 5.46 12.38
CA PHE A 40 6.29 4.42 12.37
C PHE A 40 4.90 5.00 12.60
N ARG A 41 4.75 5.88 13.60
CA ARG A 41 3.45 6.50 13.91
C ARG A 41 2.93 7.35 12.74
N GLY A 42 3.81 7.96 11.96
CA GLY A 42 3.46 8.69 10.74
C GLY A 42 2.94 7.80 9.61
N ILE A 43 3.44 6.56 9.50
CA ILE A 43 3.06 5.63 8.42
C ILE A 43 1.77 4.86 8.72
N VAL A 44 1.46 4.61 10.01
CA VAL A 44 0.24 3.91 10.44
C VAL A 44 -1.05 4.41 9.77
N PRO A 45 -1.36 5.73 9.74
CA PRO A 45 -2.59 6.20 9.09
C PRO A 45 -2.64 5.86 7.60
N TYR A 46 -1.51 5.94 6.90
CA TYR A 46 -1.43 5.56 5.48
C TYR A 46 -1.64 4.06 5.28
N MET A 47 -1.05 3.23 6.15
CA MET A 47 -1.22 1.78 6.13
C MET A 47 -2.70 1.37 6.35
N LEU A 48 -3.41 2.05 7.25
CA LEU A 48 -4.84 1.80 7.47
C LEU A 48 -5.68 2.13 6.23
N LEU A 49 -5.39 3.24 5.55
CA LEU A 49 -6.06 3.59 4.29
C LEU A 49 -5.75 2.57 3.18
N GLN A 50 -4.51 2.07 3.12
CA GLN A 50 -4.12 1.04 2.17
C GLN A 50 -4.89 -0.27 2.41
N LEU A 51 -5.00 -0.72 3.66
CA LEU A 51 -5.77 -1.91 4.02
C LEU A 51 -7.26 -1.75 3.69
N LEU A 52 -7.82 -0.55 3.94
CA LEU A 52 -9.19 -0.23 3.54
C LEU A 52 -9.37 -0.31 2.02
N ALA A 53 -8.43 0.24 1.24
CA ALA A 53 -8.48 0.17 -0.21
C ALA A 53 -8.41 -1.28 -0.70
N VAL A 54 -7.55 -2.12 -0.12
CA VAL A 54 -7.49 -3.56 -0.42
C VAL A 54 -8.83 -4.24 -0.13
N ALA A 55 -9.44 -3.95 1.03
CA ALA A 55 -10.75 -4.51 1.40
C ALA A 55 -11.85 -4.08 0.42
N ILE A 56 -11.88 -2.80 0.03
CA ILE A 56 -12.84 -2.27 -0.95
C ILE A 56 -12.66 -2.98 -2.30
N VAL A 57 -11.44 -3.06 -2.82
CA VAL A 57 -11.20 -3.73 -4.11
C VAL A 57 -11.55 -5.21 -4.01
N ALA A 58 -11.26 -5.87 -2.88
CA ALA A 58 -11.56 -7.27 -2.67
C ALA A 58 -13.07 -7.57 -2.66
N LEU A 59 -13.86 -6.70 -2.02
CA LEU A 59 -15.32 -6.85 -1.96
C LEU A 59 -16.02 -6.38 -3.24
N PHE A 60 -15.44 -5.41 -3.95
CA PHE A 60 -16.02 -4.79 -5.15
C PHE A 60 -15.06 -4.92 -6.35
N PRO A 61 -14.98 -6.10 -6.98
CA PRO A 61 -14.01 -6.37 -8.04
C PRO A 61 -14.16 -5.48 -9.28
N GLN A 62 -15.36 -4.96 -9.51
CA GLN A 62 -15.70 -4.05 -10.60
C GLN A 62 -14.83 -2.79 -10.59
N ILE A 63 -14.39 -2.33 -9.42
CA ILE A 63 -13.49 -1.16 -9.29
C ILE A 63 -12.16 -1.40 -10.02
N ALA A 64 -11.63 -2.63 -9.93
CA ALA A 64 -10.37 -3.00 -10.58
C ALA A 64 -10.55 -3.44 -12.05
N LEU A 65 -11.76 -3.81 -12.47
CA LEU A 65 -12.04 -4.37 -13.79
C LEU A 65 -12.63 -3.35 -14.78
N TRP A 66 -13.25 -2.28 -14.27
CA TRP A 66 -13.89 -1.22 -15.05
C TRP A 66 -13.02 -0.69 -16.20
N LEU A 67 -11.73 -0.47 -15.95
CA LEU A 67 -10.84 0.21 -16.90
C LEU A 67 -10.29 -0.78 -17.93
N PRO A 68 -9.77 -1.96 -17.52
CA PRO A 68 -9.44 -3.03 -18.46
C PRO A 68 -10.61 -3.41 -19.38
N GLU A 69 -11.84 -3.49 -18.87
CA GLU A 69 -13.03 -3.77 -19.67
C GLU A 69 -13.25 -2.71 -20.76
N LYS A 70 -13.07 -1.42 -20.42
CA LYS A 70 -13.24 -0.30 -21.38
C LYS A 70 -12.11 -0.17 -22.39
N LEU A 71 -10.87 -0.45 -21.99
CA LEU A 71 -9.69 -0.30 -22.84
C LEU A 71 -9.45 -1.51 -23.75
N ILE A 72 -9.68 -2.71 -23.23
CA ILE A 72 -9.28 -3.96 -23.89
C ILE A 72 -10.50 -4.71 -24.45
N GLY A 73 -11.71 -4.38 -24.00
CA GLY A 73 -12.95 -5.00 -24.49
C GLY A 73 -13.09 -6.48 -24.11
N TRP A 74 -12.53 -6.88 -22.96
CA TRP A 74 -12.59 -8.23 -22.42
C TRP A 74 -14.04 -8.54 -21.98
N ASN A 75 -14.90 -8.93 -22.92
CA ASN A 75 -16.20 -9.55 -22.64
C ASN A 75 -16.06 -11.08 -22.67
#